data_AF-A0A7V7CSZ4-F1
#
_entry.id   AF-A0A7V7CSZ4-F1
#
_cell.length_a   1.000
_cell.length_b   1.000
_cell.length_c   1.000
_cell.angle_alpha   90.00
_cell.angle_beta   90.00
_cell.angle_gamma   90.00
#
_symmetry.space_group_name_H-M   'P 1'
#
loop_
_entity.id
_entity.type
_entity.pdbx_description
1 polymer ?
#
loop_
_entity_poly.entity_id
_entity_poly.type
_entity_poly.pdbx_seq_one_letter_code
_entity_poly.pdbx_strand_id
1 'polypeptide(L)' 'MWDALQFEFMRNALLAGVFVSISCGIIGSLIVVNRIVFISGGIAHSAFGGIGLAFFLGLSPSLGA' A
#
# COMPACT_ATOMS: atom_id res chain seq x y z
N MET A 1 -5.28 13.03 -23.26
CA MET A 1 -5.16 11.69 -22.64
C MET A 1 -3.69 11.32 -22.42
N TRP A 2 -2.84 11.37 -23.44
CA TRP A 2 -1.39 11.11 -23.30
C TRP A 2 -0.60 12.16 -22.50
N ASP A 3 -1.11 13.39 -22.38
CA ASP A 3 -0.53 14.44 -21.52
C ASP A 3 -0.36 14.02 -20.05
N ALA A 4 -1.25 13.16 -19.53
CA ALA A 4 -1.17 12.74 -18.14
C ALA A 4 0.13 11.96 -17.83
N LEU A 5 0.69 11.26 -18.83
CA LEU A 5 1.95 10.51 -18.70
C LEU A 5 3.20 11.41 -18.70
N GLN A 6 3.07 12.69 -19.03
CA GLN A 6 4.18 13.65 -18.96
C GLN A 6 4.51 14.04 -17.50
N PHE A 7 3.55 13.90 -16.58
CA PHE A 7 3.80 14.16 -15.17
C PHE A 7 4.62 13.05 -14.54
N GLU A 8 5.75 13.40 -13.91
CA GLU A 8 6.58 12.43 -13.17
C GLU A 8 5.78 11.68 -12.10
N PHE A 9 4.87 12.37 -11.41
CA PHE A 9 3.96 11.74 -10.46
C PHE A 9 3.16 10.60 -11.09
N MET A 10 2.59 10.81 -12.28
CA MET A 10 1.79 9.79 -12.96
C MET A 10 2.65 8.60 -13.39
N ARG A 11 3.86 8.85 -13.91
CA ARG A 11 4.81 7.79 -14.28
C ARG A 11 5.24 6.96 -13.06
N ASN A 12 5.51 7.63 -11.94
CA ASN A 12 5.89 6.97 -10.69
C ASN A 12 4.71 6.21 -10.07
N ALA A 13 3.49 6.77 -10.11
CA ALA A 13 2.28 6.11 -9.63
C ALA A 13 1.98 4.84 -10.43
N LEU A 14 2.16 4.87 -11.76
CA LEU A 14 2.00 3.69 -12.61
C LEU A 14 3.05 2.62 -12.30
N LEU A 15 4.33 3.00 -12.18
CA LEU A 15 5.40 2.06 -11.81
C LEU A 15 5.15 1.45 -10.43
N ALA A 16 4.81 2.28 -9.44
CA ALA A 16 4.44 1.82 -8.10
C ALA A 16 3.23 0.87 -8.16
N GLY A 17 2.20 1.19 -8.94
CA GLY A 17 1.03 0.33 -9.12
C GLY A 17 1.36 -1.04 -9.70
N VAL A 18 2.28 -1.11 -10.66
CA VAL A 18 2.76 -2.38 -11.22
C VAL A 18 3.47 -3.22 -10.16
N PHE A 19 4.41 -2.62 -9.41
CA PHE A 19 5.12 -3.34 -8.33
C PHE A 19 4.18 -3.79 -7.21
N VAL A 20 3.22 -2.95 -6.83
CA VAL A 20 2.20 -3.27 -5.81
C VAL A 20 1.30 -4.40 -6.30
N SER A 21 0.85 -4.39 -7.56
CA SER A 21 -0.02 -5.44 -8.11
C SER A 21 0.66 -6.82 -8.06
N ILE A 22 1.93 -6.90 -8.45
CA ILE A 22 2.71 -8.15 -8.37
C ILE A 22 2.82 -8.61 -6.91
N SER A 23 3.19 -7.71 -6.00
CA SER A 23 3.36 -8.03 -4.58
C SER A 23 2.05 -8.49 -3.94
N CYS A 24 0.95 -7.78 -4.20
CA CYS A 24 -0.39 -8.14 -3.71
C CYS A 24 -0.89 -9.46 -4.30
N GLY A 25 -0.58 -9.77 -5.57
CA GLY A 25 -0.93 -11.05 -6.17
C GLY A 25 -0.25 -12.24 -5.46
N ILE A 26 1.05 -12.10 -5.19
CA ILE A 26 1.84 -13.13 -4.49
C ILE A 26 1.34 -13.28 -3.05
N ILE A 27 1.30 -12.20 -2.28
CA ILE A 27 0.88 -12.21 -0.87
C ILE A 27 -0.58 -12.67 -0.74
N GLY A 28 -1.47 -12.20 -1.61
CA GLY A 28 -2.89 -12.58 -1.61
C GLY A 28 -3.07 -14.08 -1.80
N SER A 29 -2.33 -14.68 -2.75
CA SER A 29 -2.38 -16.14 -2.96
C SER A 29 -1.93 -16.93 -1.73
N LEU A 30 -0.86 -16.48 -1.06
CA LEU A 30 -0.35 -17.05 0.18
C LEU A 30 -1.37 -16.94 1.32
N ILE A 31 -1.99 -15.78 1.49
CA ILE A 31 -3.00 -15.53 2.52
C ILE A 31 -4.19 -16.48 2.36
N VAL A 32 -4.65 -16.68 1.12
CA VAL A 32 -5.79 -17.56 0.81
C VAL A 32 -5.44 -19.02 1.08
N VAL A 33 -4.30 -19.51 0.59
CA VAL A 33 -3.87 -20.91 0.79
C VAL A 33 -3.68 -21.23 2.27
N ASN A 34 -3.12 -20.30 3.04
CA ASN A 34 -2.91 -20.49 4.48
C ASN A 34 -4.16 -20.19 5.33
N ARG A 35 -5.31 -19.87 4.71
CA ARG A 35 -6.57 -19.52 5.39
C ARG A 35 -6.44 -18.41 6.44
N ILE A 36 -5.49 -17.49 6.27
CA ILE A 36 -5.24 -16.36 7.18
C ILE A 36 -5.88 -15.05 6.67
N VAL A 37 -7.00 -15.15 5.94
CA VAL A 37 -7.65 -14.00 5.26
C VAL A 37 -8.04 -12.88 6.23
N PHE A 38 -8.37 -13.22 7.47
CA PHE A 38 -8.68 -12.24 8.52
C PHE A 38 -7.54 -11.25 8.79
N ILE A 39 -6.29 -11.70 8.65
CA ILE A 39 -5.10 -10.85 8.85
C ILE A 39 -5.05 -9.72 7.81
N SER A 40 -5.52 -9.96 6.57
CA SER A 40 -5.54 -8.93 5.53
C SER A 40 -6.39 -7.72 5.91
N GLY A 41 -7.53 -7.93 6.59
CA GLY A 41 -8.39 -6.85 7.07
C GLY A 41 -7.76 -6.08 8.24
N GLY A 42 -7.13 -6.81 9.17
CA GLY A 42 -6.39 -6.22 10.29
C GLY A 42 -5.21 -5.36 9.86
N ILE A 43 -4.40 -5.84 8.91
CA ILE A 43 -3.24 -5.10 8.37
C ILE A 43 -3.67 -3.76 7.79
N ALA A 44 -4.74 -3.71 6.99
CA ALA A 44 -5.22 -2.46 6.40
C ALA A 44 -5.62 -1.44 7.47
N HIS A 45 -6.38 -1.87 8.48
CA HIS A 45 -6.84 -1.00 9.56
C HIS A 45 -5.68 -0.49 10.44
N SER A 46 -4.74 -1.38 10.76
CA SER A 46 -3.56 -1.05 11.53
C SER A 46 -2.58 -0.15 10.77
N ALA A 47 -2.42 -0.32 9.44
CA ALA A 47 -1.57 0.52 8.61
C ALA A 47 -2.10 1.96 8.55
N PHE A 48 -3.39 2.16 8.23
CA PHE A 48 -3.96 3.51 8.23
C PHE A 48 -3.99 4.14 9.63
N GLY A 49 -4.25 3.34 10.68
CA GLY A 49 -4.16 3.78 12.07
C GLY A 49 -2.75 4.19 12.48
N GLY A 50 -1.74 3.44 12.04
CA GLY A 50 -0.32 3.73 12.26
C GLY A 50 0.13 5.03 11.61
N ILE A 51 -0.27 5.26 10.36
CA ILE A 51 -0.01 6.53 9.64
C ILE A 51 -0.66 7.71 10.38
N GLY A 52 -1.92 7.55 10.81
CA GLY A 52 -2.63 8.58 11.58
C GLY A 52 -1.98 8.88 12.93
N LEU A 53 -1.49 7.85 13.63
CA LEU A 53 -0.74 7.99 14.87
C LEU A 53 0.61 8.69 14.67
N ALA A 54 1.35 8.31 13.62
CA ALA A 54 2.61 8.98 13.28
C ALA A 54 2.38 10.47 13.01
N PHE A 55 1.33 10.80 12.26
CA PHE A 55 0.94 12.19 12.00
C PHE A 55 0.57 12.94 13.28
N PHE A 56 -0.20 12.33 14.18
CA PHE A 56 -0.57 12.91 15.47
C PHE A 56 0.64 13.18 16.38
N LEU A 57 1.63 12.30 16.37
CA LEU A 57 2.86 12.44 17.13
C LEU A 57 3.90 13.37 16.46
N GLY A 58 3.58 13.94 15.29
CA GLY A 58 4.50 14.78 14.52
C GLY A 58 5.66 14.01 13.89
N LEU A 59 5.58 12.68 13.82
CA LEU A 59 6.55 11.82 13.18
C LEU A 59 6.27 11.73 11.68
N SER A 60 7.32 11.46 10.90
CA SER A 60 7.19 11.26 9.45
C SER A 60 6.19 10.12 9.17
N PRO A 61 5.21 10.29 8.26
CA PRO A 61 4.23 9.25 7.91
C PRO A 61 4.86 7.93 7.48
N SER A 62 6.06 7.98 6.88
CA SER A 62 6.85 6.79 6.52
C SER A 62 7.26 5.91 7.70
N LEU A 63 7.22 6.44 8.94
CA LEU A 63 7.50 5.68 10.16
C LEU A 63 6.24 4.97 10.70
N GLY A 64 5.05 5.45 10.30
CA GLY A 64 3.76 4.88 10.68
C GLY A 64 3.09 4.04 9.58
N ALA A 65 3.59 4.13 8.34
CA ALA A 65 3.18 3.33 7.18
C ALA A 65 3.90 1.99 7.14
#